data_AF-A0A117M5U5-F1
#
_entry.id   AF-A0A117M5U5-F1
#
_cell.length_a   1.000
_cell.length_b   1.000
_cell.length_c   1.000
_cell.angle_alpha   90.00
_cell.angle_beta   90.00
_cell.angle_gamma   90.00
#
_symmetry.space_group_name_H-M   'P 1'
#
loop_
_entity.id
_entity.type
_entity.pdbx_description
1 polymer ?
#
loop_
_entity_poly.entity_id
_entity_poly.type
_entity_poly.pdbx_seq_one_letter_code
_entity_poly.pdbx_strand_id
1 'polypeptide(L)'
;MRHNDKIKKLSRTSEHRNAMLNNLVTSLFEKNVVITTTTKAKEAKKLAEKLITFAKNEDSVSSRREVAKRLKSRKIVQKLFEDIAPKYKMRKGGYTRVINLGVRRGDGASTAILELVEKPEKKDKKEKKK
;
A
#
# COMPACT_ATOMS: atom_id res chain seq x y z
N MET A 1 -3.93 24.51 19.29
CA MET A 1 -4.83 23.33 19.34
C MET A 1 -4.81 22.62 17.98
N ARG A 2 -5.12 21.31 17.90
CA ARG A 2 -5.20 20.53 16.64
C ARG A 2 -6.61 19.98 16.41
N HIS A 3 -7.63 20.84 16.44
CA HIS A 3 -9.02 20.42 16.26
C HIS A 3 -9.24 19.88 14.83
N ASN A 4 -9.84 18.69 14.71
CA ASN A 4 -10.13 18.02 13.44
C ASN A 4 -8.93 17.73 12.50
N ASP A 5 -7.69 17.79 13.00
CA ASP A 5 -6.51 17.43 12.21
C ASP A 5 -6.40 15.91 12.02
N LYS A 6 -6.64 15.46 10.79
CA LYS A 6 -6.62 14.04 10.39
C LYS A 6 -5.26 13.59 9.84
N ILE A 7 -4.33 14.51 9.61
CA ILE A 7 -3.05 14.25 8.93
C ILE A 7 -1.93 14.14 9.95
N LYS A 8 -1.28 12.97 10.03
CA LYS A 8 -0.10 12.82 10.89
C LYS A 8 1.13 13.41 10.19
N LYS A 9 1.83 14.32 10.86
CA LYS A 9 3.09 14.94 10.36
C LYS A 9 4.23 13.93 10.17
N LEU A 10 4.25 12.83 10.94
CA LEU A 10 5.32 11.80 10.93
C LEU A 10 6.73 12.39 11.12
N SER A 11 6.84 13.50 11.87
CA SER A 11 8.07 14.26 12.10
C SER A 11 8.84 14.59 10.81
N ARG A 12 8.12 14.91 9.73
CA ARG A 12 8.66 15.22 8.41
C ARG A 12 7.98 16.45 7.81
N THR A 13 8.67 17.10 6.88
CA THR A 13 8.07 18.10 5.98
C THR A 13 7.01 17.45 5.10
N SER A 14 6.12 18.24 4.51
CA SER A 14 5.01 17.72 3.70
C SER A 14 5.52 16.93 2.49
N GLU A 15 6.53 17.45 1.80
CA GLU A 15 7.15 16.83 0.62
C GLU A 15 7.77 15.48 0.96
N HIS A 16 8.62 15.42 1.98
CA HIS A 16 9.25 14.17 2.42
C HIS A 16 8.19 13.17 2.90
N ARG A 17 7.16 13.62 3.63
CA ARG A 17 6.06 12.75 4.04
C ARG A 17 5.38 12.11 2.83
N ASN A 18 5.05 12.91 1.81
CA ASN A 18 4.39 12.43 0.60
C ASN A 18 5.27 11.45 -0.18
N ALA A 19 6.56 11.78 -0.38
CA ALA A 19 7.50 10.90 -1.07
C ALA A 19 7.66 9.55 -0.34
N MET A 20 7.80 9.59 0.98
CA MET A 20 7.94 8.38 1.81
C MET A 20 6.69 7.50 1.77
N LEU A 21 5.49 8.09 1.85
CA LEU A 21 4.23 7.34 1.73
C LEU A 21 4.05 6.74 0.33
N ASN A 22 4.39 7.49 -0.73
CA ASN A 22 4.35 6.99 -2.10
C ASN A 22 5.29 5.79 -2.28
N ASN A 23 6.52 5.86 -1.75
CA ASN A 23 7.47 4.75 -1.80
C ASN A 23 6.98 3.52 -1.00
N LEU A 24 6.37 3.74 0.16
CA LEU A 24 5.86 2.66 0.99
C LEU A 24 4.68 1.93 0.34
N VAL A 25 3.75 2.67 -0.28
CA VAL A 25 2.64 2.08 -1.03
C VAL A 25 3.11 1.42 -2.32
N THR A 26 4.13 1.98 -3.00
CA THR A 26 4.77 1.34 -4.16
C THR A 26 5.36 -0.02 -3.75
N SER A 27 6.07 -0.07 -2.62
CA SER A 27 6.63 -1.31 -2.07
C SER A 27 5.54 -2.31 -1.67
N LEU A 28 4.41 -1.82 -1.14
CA LEU A 28 3.25 -2.65 -0.80
C LEU A 28 2.67 -3.31 -2.05
N PHE A 29 2.45 -2.56 -3.14
CA PHE A 29 1.92 -3.14 -4.36
C PHE A 29 2.95 -4.04 -5.07
N GLU A 30 4.24 -3.78 -4.91
CA GLU A 30 5.28 -4.66 -5.45
C GLU A 30 5.31 -6.01 -4.73
N LYS A 31 5.39 -6.01 -3.39
CA LYS A 31 5.64 -7.21 -2.57
C LYS A 31 4.38 -7.82 -1.94
N ASN A 32 3.23 -7.16 -2.07
CA ASN A 32 1.94 -7.44 -1.40
C ASN A 32 1.97 -7.33 0.13
N VAL A 33 3.15 -7.23 0.76
CA VAL A 33 3.37 -7.15 2.20
C VAL A 33 4.57 -6.24 2.50
N VAL A 34 4.43 -5.36 3.50
CA VAL A 34 5.51 -4.48 3.99
C VAL A 34 5.46 -4.42 5.52
N ILE A 35 6.63 -4.52 6.15
CA ILE A 35 6.79 -4.28 7.60
C ILE A 35 7.28 -2.84 7.81
N THR A 36 6.60 -2.09 8.67
CA THR A 36 6.98 -0.70 8.99
C THR A 36 6.51 -0.32 10.39
N THR A 37 6.71 0.93 10.81
CA THR A 37 6.17 1.41 12.08
C THR A 37 4.65 1.54 12.02
N THR A 38 3.96 1.26 13.12
CA THR A 38 2.49 1.23 13.20
C THR A 38 1.85 2.54 12.72
N THR A 39 2.48 3.67 13.02
CA THR A 39 2.05 5.00 12.57
C THR A 39 2.17 5.18 11.06
N LYS A 40 3.27 4.73 10.45
CA LYS A 40 3.46 4.77 8.99
C LYS A 40 2.53 3.81 8.28
N ALA A 41 2.32 2.61 8.82
CA ALA A 41 1.40 1.62 8.27
C ALA A 41 -0.03 2.17 8.20
N LYS A 42 -0.52 2.81 9.28
CA LYS A 42 -1.85 3.42 9.33
C LYS A 42 -2.04 4.57 8.33
N GLU A 43 -1.03 5.41 8.11
CA GLU A 43 -1.11 6.47 7.10
C GLU A 43 -1.01 5.93 5.67
N ALA A 44 -0.12 4.97 5.43
CA ALA A 44 0.00 4.32 4.13
C ALA A 44 -1.25 3.51 3.76
N LYS A 45 -1.94 2.91 4.74
CA LYS A 45 -3.25 2.27 4.57
C LYS A 45 -4.24 3.21 3.87
N LYS A 46 -4.39 4.45 4.37
CA LYS A 46 -5.32 5.44 3.81
C LYS A 46 -5.01 5.74 2.33
N LEU A 47 -3.73 5.84 1.98
CA LEU A 47 -3.31 6.11 0.61
C LEU A 47 -3.52 4.89 -0.30
N ALA A 48 -3.11 3.70 0.16
CA ALA A 48 -3.26 2.46 -0.58
C ALA A 48 -4.74 2.15 -0.88
N GLU A 49 -5.63 2.31 0.10
CA GLU A 49 -7.07 2.06 -0.11
C GLU A 49 -7.69 3.01 -1.13
N LYS A 50 -7.27 4.28 -1.15
CA LYS A 50 -7.72 5.24 -2.18
C LYS A 50 -7.25 4.81 -3.56
N LEU A 51 -5.97 4.45 -3.72
CA LEU A 51 -5.43 4.04 -5.02
C LEU A 51 -6.09 2.76 -5.55
N ILE A 52 -6.33 1.76 -4.70
CA ILE A 52 -7.06 0.55 -5.09
C ILE A 52 -8.51 0.89 -5.49
N THR A 53 -9.16 1.81 -4.77
CA THR A 53 -10.52 2.25 -5.11
C THR A 53 -10.57 2.93 -6.48
N PHE A 54 -9.62 3.82 -6.78
CA PHE A 54 -9.52 4.43 -8.12
C PHE A 54 -9.30 3.36 -9.20
N ALA A 55 -8.38 2.43 -8.96
CA ALA A 55 -8.04 1.41 -9.95
C ALA A 55 -9.18 0.41 -10.22
N LYS A 56 -10.00 0.07 -9.22
CA LYS A 56 -11.10 -0.90 -9.39
C LYS A 56 -12.37 -0.31 -10.01
N ASN A 57 -12.58 1.01 -9.87
CA ASN A 57 -13.82 1.65 -10.32
C ASN A 57 -13.87 1.73 -11.85
N GLU A 58 -12.79 2.20 -12.46
CA GLU A 58 -12.69 2.34 -13.90
C GLU A 58 -11.23 2.29 -14.36
N ASP A 59 -10.92 1.38 -15.28
CA ASP A 59 -9.62 1.32 -15.96
C ASP A 59 -9.58 2.29 -17.15
N SER A 60 -9.59 3.59 -16.85
CA SER A 60 -9.47 4.66 -17.84
C SER A 60 -8.06 5.26 -17.86
N VAL A 61 -7.72 5.93 -18.98
CA VAL A 61 -6.46 6.67 -19.11
C VAL A 61 -6.32 7.73 -18.02
N SER A 62 -7.43 8.36 -17.61
CA SER A 62 -7.47 9.35 -16.53
C SER A 62 -7.11 8.72 -15.19
N SER A 63 -7.73 7.58 -14.84
CA SER A 63 -7.43 6.84 -13.62
C SER A 63 -5.95 6.41 -13.55
N ARG A 64 -5.41 5.87 -14.65
CA ARG A 64 -3.99 5.49 -14.74
C ARG A 64 -3.06 6.69 -14.53
N ARG A 65 -3.37 7.85 -15.11
CA ARG A 65 -2.59 9.09 -14.92
C ARG A 65 -2.63 9.58 -13.48
N GLU A 66 -3.79 9.56 -12.83
CA GLU A 66 -3.93 10.00 -11.44
C GLU A 66 -3.13 9.11 -10.47
N VAL A 67 -3.18 7.79 -10.68
CA VAL A 67 -2.36 6.84 -9.93
C VAL A 67 -0.86 7.06 -10.21
N ALA A 68 -0.47 7.29 -11.46
CA ALA A 68 0.93 7.52 -11.85
C ALA A 68 1.55 8.78 -11.25
N LYS A 69 0.75 9.80 -10.89
CA LYS A 69 1.23 10.97 -10.12
C LYS A 69 1.77 10.57 -8.75
N ARG A 70 1.27 9.47 -8.17
CA ARG A 70 1.68 8.93 -6.86
C ARG A 70 2.70 7.82 -7.00
N LEU A 71 2.42 6.83 -7.84
CA LEU A 71 3.27 5.68 -8.10
C LEU A 71 4.16 5.98 -9.30
N LYS A 72 5.41 6.40 -9.05
CA LYS A 72 6.36 6.78 -10.10
C LYS A 72 6.87 5.61 -10.96
N SER A 73 6.37 4.39 -10.75
CA SER A 73 6.77 3.20 -11.51
C SER A 73 5.63 2.70 -12.38
N ARG A 74 5.83 2.73 -13.71
CA ARG A 74 4.85 2.25 -14.69
C ARG A 74 4.47 0.78 -14.47
N LYS A 75 5.44 -0.06 -14.11
CA LYS A 75 5.25 -1.49 -13.82
C LYS A 75 4.28 -1.71 -12.65
N ILE A 76 4.39 -0.88 -11.60
CA ILE A 76 3.52 -0.99 -10.42
C ILE A 76 2.12 -0.45 -10.72
N VAL A 77 2.01 0.60 -11.53
CA VAL A 77 0.71 1.08 -12.03
C VAL A 77 0.04 -0.04 -12.82
N GLN A 78 0.74 -0.64 -13.78
CA GLN A 78 0.21 -1.76 -14.57
C GLN A 78 -0.26 -2.91 -13.67
N LYS A 79 0.59 -3.37 -12.74
CA LYS A 79 0.25 -4.41 -11.77
C LYS A 79 -0.99 -4.06 -10.93
N LEU A 80 -1.16 -2.79 -10.55
CA LEU A 80 -2.32 -2.36 -9.78
C LEU A 80 -3.62 -2.56 -10.56
N PHE A 81 -3.66 -2.19 -11.84
CA PHE A 81 -4.86 -2.30 -12.68
C PHE A 81 -5.11 -3.72 -13.20
N GLU A 82 -4.05 -4.46 -13.56
CA GLU A 82 -4.19 -5.79 -14.17
C GLU A 82 -4.34 -6.90 -13.13
N ASP A 83 -3.60 -6.85 -12.02
CA ASP A 83 -3.56 -7.96 -11.05
C ASP A 83 -4.34 -7.68 -9.77
N ILE A 84 -4.22 -6.46 -9.22
CA ILE A 84 -4.70 -6.14 -7.87
C ILE A 84 -6.16 -5.69 -7.90
N ALA A 85 -6.49 -4.73 -8.77
CA ALA A 85 -7.83 -4.15 -8.83
C ALA A 85 -8.94 -5.15 -9.16
N PRO A 86 -8.78 -6.10 -10.10
CA PRO A 86 -9.84 -7.06 -10.44
C PRO A 86 -10.23 -7.96 -9.26
N LYS A 87 -9.26 -8.34 -8.43
CA LYS A 87 -9.47 -9.15 -7.21
C LYS A 87 -10.41 -8.46 -6.22
N TYR A 88 -10.27 -7.15 -6.10
CA TYR A 88 -11.06 -6.35 -5.17
C TYR A 88 -12.35 -5.76 -5.74
N LYS A 89 -12.78 -6.18 -6.94
CA LYS A 89 -13.95 -5.60 -7.62
C LYS A 89 -15.23 -5.69 -6.79
N MET A 90 -15.50 -6.84 -6.18
CA MET A 90 -16.70 -7.05 -5.34
C MET A 90 -16.57 -6.45 -3.93
N ARG A 91 -15.34 -6.16 -3.48
CA ARG A 91 -15.08 -5.75 -2.09
C ARG A 91 -15.30 -4.24 -1.90
N LYS A 92 -16.15 -3.86 -0.95
CA LYS A 92 -16.43 -2.44 -0.60
C LYS A 92 -15.49 -1.94 0.50
N GLY A 93 -14.23 -1.66 0.15
CA GLY A 93 -13.22 -1.14 1.08
C GLY A 93 -12.48 -2.22 1.88
N GLY A 94 -11.51 -1.84 2.72
CA GLY A 94 -10.76 -2.81 3.52
C GLY A 94 -9.89 -3.76 2.68
N TYR A 95 -9.19 -3.22 1.68
CA TYR A 95 -8.29 -4.00 0.80
C TYR A 95 -6.94 -4.33 1.47
N THR A 96 -6.63 -3.63 2.56
CA THR A 96 -5.37 -3.78 3.29
C THR A 96 -5.64 -4.09 4.75
N ARG A 97 -4.75 -4.88 5.35
CA ARG A 97 -4.77 -5.24 6.77
C ARG A 97 -3.49 -4.71 7.43
N VAL A 98 -3.66 -4.17 8.64
CA VAL A 98 -2.54 -3.77 9.50
C VAL A 98 -2.52 -4.72 10.70
N ILE A 99 -1.42 -5.47 10.86
CA ILE A 99 -1.23 -6.43 11.95
C ILE A 99 -0.08 -5.93 12.81
N ASN A 100 -0.32 -5.70 14.10
CA ASN A 100 0.75 -5.29 15.01
C ASN A 100 1.72 -6.45 15.25
N LEU A 101 3.03 -6.16 15.21
CA LEU A 101 4.09 -7.13 15.44
C LEU A 101 4.76 -7.00 16.81
N GLY A 102 4.56 -5.88 17.50
CA GLY A 102 5.22 -5.57 18.77
C GLY A 102 6.16 -4.38 18.63
N VAL A 103 7.29 -4.41 19.34
CA VAL A 103 8.29 -3.34 19.37
C VAL A 103 9.57 -3.77 18.68
N ARG A 104 10.19 -2.85 17.95
CA ARG A 104 11.49 -3.08 17.31
C ARG A 104 12.61 -2.97 18.34
N ARG A 105 13.51 -3.95 18.33
CA ARG A 105 14.75 -3.91 19.12
C ARG A 105 15.63 -2.74 18.66
N GLY A 106 16.15 -1.97 19.62
CA GLY A 106 16.98 -0.79 19.38
C GLY A 106 16.27 0.50 19.78
N ASP A 107 15.28 0.93 18.98
CA ASP A 107 14.57 2.20 19.19
C ASP A 107 13.21 2.05 19.89
N GLY A 108 12.80 0.82 20.23
CA GLY A 108 11.52 0.53 20.90
C GLY A 108 10.28 0.89 20.07
N ALA A 109 10.45 1.20 18.78
CA ALA A 109 9.34 1.66 17.95
C ALA A 109 8.32 0.55 17.69
N SER A 110 7.02 0.84 17.88
CA SER A 110 5.96 -0.11 17.54
C SER A 110 5.91 -0.37 16.04
N THR A 111 5.96 -1.65 15.66
CA THR A 111 5.95 -2.12 14.28
C THR A 111 4.66 -2.86 13.94
N ALA A 112 4.32 -2.84 12.66
CA ALA A 112 3.18 -3.53 12.09
C ALA A 112 3.49 -4.01 10.67
N ILE A 113 2.86 -5.12 10.30
CA ILE A 113 2.72 -5.56 8.92
C ILE A 113 1.57 -4.79 8.28
N LEU A 114 1.80 -4.22 7.11
CA LEU A 114 0.78 -3.78 6.18
C LEU A 114 0.74 -4.79 5.01
N GLU A 115 -0.36 -5.50 4.86
CA GLU A 115 -0.55 -6.49 3.78
C GLU A 115 -1.83 -6.23 2.98
N LEU A 116 -1.82 -6.67 1.71
CA LEU A 116 -3.04 -6.84 0.92
C LEU A 116 -3.83 -8.05 1.45
N VAL A 117 -5.16 -7.94 1.53
CA VAL A 117 -5.98 -9.01 2.12
C VAL A 117 -6.03 -10.24 1.21
N GLU A 118 -6.16 -10.04 -0.09
CA GLU A 118 -6.12 -11.09 -1.09
C GLU A 118 -4.69 -11.27 -1.58
N LYS A 119 -4.11 -12.41 -1.19
CA LYS A 119 -2.75 -12.78 -1.57
C LYS A 119 -2.75 -13.33 -3.01
N PRO A 120 -1.67 -13.13 -3.79
CA PRO A 120 -1.55 -13.83 -5.06
C PRO A 120 -1.56 -15.34 -4.80
N GLU A 121 -2.21 -16.10 -5.69
CA GLU A 121 -2.09 -17.55 -5.70
C GLU A 121 -0.60 -17.92 -5.75
N LYS A 122 -0.18 -18.77 -4.81
CA LYS A 122 1.18 -19.31 -4.85
C LYS A 122 1.26 -20.14 -6.13
N LYS A 123 1.99 -19.67 -7.14
CA LYS A 123 2.43 -20.55 -8.22
C LYS A 123 3.38 -21.54 -7.58
N ASP A 124 2.91 -22.75 -7.32
CA ASP A 124 3.76 -23.84 -6.86
C ASP A 124 4.94 -23.94 -7.82
N LYS A 125 6.14 -23.71 -7.29
CA LYS A 125 7.36 -23.93 -8.05
C LYS A 125 7.35 -25.42 -8.38
N LYS A 126 6.99 -25.79 -9.61
CA LYS A 126 7.24 -27.14 -10.13
C LYS A 126 8.70 -27.43 -9.84
N GLU A 127 8.97 -28.34 -8.89
CA GLU A 127 10.30 -28.86 -8.67
C GLU A 127 10.81 -29.33 -10.03
N LYS A 128 11.89 -28.70 -10.49
CA LYS A 128 12.64 -29.26 -11.61
C LYS A 128 13.18 -30.58 -11.09
N LYS A 129 12.49 -31.68 -11.41
CA LYS A 129 13.06 -33.02 -11.30
C LYS A 129 14.38 -32.98 -12.10
N LYS A 130 15.49 -33.12 -11.37
CA LYS A 130 16.78 -33.45 -11.96
C LYS A 130 16.70 -34.84 -12.54
#